data_AF-A0A2P8I8W3-F1
#
_entry.id   AF-A0A2P8I8W3-F1
#
_cell.length_a   1.000
_cell.length_b   1.000
_cell.length_c   1.000
_cell.angle_alpha   90.00
_cell.angle_beta   90.00
_cell.angle_gamma   90.00
#
_symmetry.space_group_name_H-M   'P 1'
#
loop_
_entity.id
_entity.type
_entity.pdbx_description
1 polymer ?
#
loop_
_entity_poly.entity_id
_entity_poly.type
_entity_poly.pdbx_seq_one_letter_code
_entity_poly.pdbx_strand_id
1 'polypeptide(L)' 'MLYLLAVIGALTIAVLLWRAFGPDRVDTAPSRRVVAPDDDPDFLRKLGEQRKKKPDDEE' A
#
# COMPACT_ATOMS: atom_id res chain seq x y z
N MET A 1 40.82 -14.44 -19.40
CA MET A 1 39.77 -13.70 -20.15
C MET A 1 38.47 -14.46 -20.24
N LEU A 2 38.44 -15.69 -20.78
CA LEU A 2 37.22 -16.51 -20.83
C LEU A 2 36.56 -16.73 -19.47
N TYR A 3 37.34 -17.02 -18.42
CA TYR A 3 36.80 -17.19 -17.07
C TYR A 3 36.10 -15.93 -16.54
N LEU A 4 36.65 -14.75 -16.84
CA LEU A 4 36.03 -13.48 -16.44
C LEU A 4 34.67 -13.30 -17.14
N LEU A 5 34.63 -13.57 -18.45
CA LEU A 5 33.38 -13.52 -19.23
C LEU A 5 32.37 -14.56 -18.75
N ALA A 6 32.81 -15.77 -18.39
CA ALA A 6 31.96 -16.83 -17.86
C ALA A 6 31.35 -16.44 -16.51
N VAL A 7 32.13 -15.83 -15.61
CA VAL A 7 31.64 -15.35 -14.31
C VAL A 7 30.60 -14.25 -14.50
N ILE A 8 30.85 -13.29 -15.39
CA ILE A 8 29.90 -12.22 -15.71
C ILE A 8 28.61 -12.83 -16.28
N GLY A 9 28.72 -13.75 -17.24
CA GLY A 9 27.57 -14.44 -17.83
C GLY A 9 26.77 -15.27 -16.83
N ALA A 10 27.43 -15.95 -15.88
CA ALA A 10 26.75 -16.70 -14.84
C ALA A 10 25.98 -15.77 -13.88
N LEU A 11 26.58 -14.64 -13.49
CA LEU A 11 25.93 -13.64 -12.64
C LEU A 11 24.72 -13.01 -13.31
N THR A 12 24.82 -12.66 -14.60
CA THR A 12 23.69 -12.08 -15.32
C THR A 12 22.52 -13.06 -15.42
N ILE A 13 22.78 -14.33 -15.74
CA ILE A 13 21.75 -15.38 -15.77
C ILE A 13 21.11 -15.56 -14.40
N ALA A 14 21.91 -15.63 -13.33
CA ALA A 14 21.41 -15.76 -11.96
C ALA A 14 20.48 -14.59 -11.57
N VAL A 15 20.87 -13.36 -11.91
CA VAL A 15 20.04 -12.16 -11.67
C VAL A 15 18.75 -12.19 -12.48
N LEU A 16 18.80 -12.60 -13.75
CA LEU A 16 17.61 -12.72 -14.60
C LEU A 16 16.64 -13.78 -14.08
N LEU A 17 17.16 -14.95 -13.68
CA LEU A 17 16.36 -16.02 -13.08
C LEU A 17 15.74 -15.57 -11.76
N TRP A 18 16.49 -14.87 -10.91
CA TRP A 18 15.93 -14.30 -9.69
C TRP A 18 14.89 -13.22 -9.98
N ARG A 19 15.07 -12.39 -11.02
CA ARG A 19 14.08 -11.36 -11.35
C ARG A 19 12.79 -11.96 -11.94
N ALA A 20 12.90 -13.06 -12.69
CA ALA A 20 11.78 -13.70 -13.38
C ALA A 20 11.01 -14.69 -12.51
N PHE A 21 11.71 -15.44 -11.64
CA PHE A 21 11.15 -16.50 -10.81
C PHE A 21 11.35 -16.26 -9.31
N GLY A 22 11.92 -15.11 -8.94
CA GLY A 22 12.02 -14.71 -7.54
C GLY A 22 10.64 -14.60 -6.92
N PRO A 23 10.59 -14.58 -5.56
CA PRO A 23 9.34 -14.31 -4.88
C PRO A 23 8.76 -13.05 -5.50
N ASP A 24 7.48 -13.11 -5.90
CA ASP A 24 6.73 -11.90 -6.22
C ASP A 24 7.05 -10.94 -5.10
N ARG A 25 7.67 -9.82 -5.45
CA ARG A 25 7.70 -8.70 -4.53
C ARG A 25 6.22 -8.51 -4.27
N VAL A 26 5.80 -8.81 -3.05
CA VAL A 26 4.50 -8.38 -2.57
C VAL A 26 4.64 -6.87 -2.63
N ASP A 27 4.46 -6.30 -3.81
CA ASP A 27 4.04 -4.94 -4.01
C ASP A 27 2.80 -4.93 -3.15
N THR A 28 2.99 -4.48 -1.91
CA THR A 28 1.95 -4.27 -0.93
C THR A 28 0.87 -3.59 -1.72
N ALA A 29 -0.14 -4.38 -2.10
CA ALA A 29 -1.23 -3.97 -2.95
C ALA A 29 -1.62 -2.59 -2.46
N PRO A 30 -1.76 -1.57 -3.35
CA PRO A 30 -1.84 -0.17 -2.96
C PRO A 30 -2.75 -0.15 -1.77
N SER A 31 -2.17 0.05 -0.57
CA SER A 31 -2.84 -0.28 0.68
C SER A 31 -4.19 0.36 0.50
N ARG A 32 -5.24 -0.43 0.33
CA ARG A 32 -6.59 0.12 0.35
C ARG A 32 -6.60 0.66 1.75
N ARG A 33 -6.28 1.94 1.89
CA ARG A 33 -6.07 2.57 3.19
C ARG A 33 -7.38 2.27 3.83
N VAL A 34 -7.34 1.37 4.81
CA VAL A 34 -8.48 1.10 5.63
C VAL A 34 -8.55 2.40 6.41
N VAL A 35 -9.24 3.38 5.81
CA VAL A 35 -9.52 4.65 6.44
C VAL A 35 -10.38 4.23 7.61
N ALA A 36 -9.86 4.50 8.80
CA ALA A 36 -10.60 4.17 10.00
C ALA A 36 -11.91 4.99 9.93
N PRO A 37 -13.05 4.44 10.38
CA PRO A 37 -14.36 5.09 10.19
C PRO A 37 -14.44 6.52 10.76
N ASP A 38 -13.56 6.88 11.68
CA ASP A 38 -13.37 8.21 12.27
C ASP A 38 -12.62 9.20 11.36
N ASP A 39 -11.79 8.72 10.45
CA ASP A 39 -11.05 9.50 9.45
C ASP A 39 -11.83 9.67 8.13
N ASP A 40 -13.02 9.08 8.01
CA ASP A 40 -13.88 9.21 6.83
C ASP A 40 -14.54 10.61 6.80
N PRO A 41 -14.33 11.41 5.73
CA PRO A 41 -14.87 12.77 5.65
C PRO A 41 -16.40 12.79 5.68
N ASP A 42 -17.05 11.75 5.14
CA ASP A 42 -18.50 11.61 5.20
C ASP A 42 -19.03 11.29 6.60
N PHE A 43 -18.25 10.58 7.44
CA PHE A 43 -18.61 10.32 8.83
C PHE A 43 -18.58 11.61 9.65
N LEU A 44 -17.52 12.40 9.52
CA LEU A 44 -17.38 13.70 10.21
C LEU A 44 -18.48 14.69 9.79
N ARG A 45 -18.87 14.70 8.51
CA ARG A 45 -20.01 15.51 8.03
C ARG A 45 -21.31 15.13 8.72
N LYS A 46 -21.62 13.84 8.80
CA LYS A 46 -22.83 13.34 9.50
C LYS A 46 -22.79 13.68 11.00
N LEU A 47 -21.63 13.62 11.65
CA LEU A 47 -21.47 13.99 13.06
C LEU A 47 -21.73 15.49 13.29
N GLY A 48 -21.22 16.35 12.40
CA GLY A 48 -21.48 17.79 12.42
C GLY A 48 -22.96 18.13 12.25
N GLU A 49 -23.65 17.43 11.34
CA GLU A 49 -25.09 17.59 11.12
C GLU A 49 -25.93 17.14 12.34
N GLN A 50 -25.58 16.01 12.97
CA GLN A 50 -26.24 15.53 14.18
C GLN A 50 -26.05 16.50 15.36
N ARG A 51 -24.83 17.03 15.54
CA ARG A 51 -24.55 18.03 16.57
C ARG A 51 -25.33 19.32 16.35
N LYS A 52 -25.48 19.75 15.08
CA LYS A 52 -26.24 20.95 14.72
C LYS A 52 -27.76 20.77 14.80
N LYS A 53 -28.25 19.52 14.80
CA LYS A 53 -29.68 19.21 15.01
C LYS A 53 -30.05 19.09 16.50
N LYS A 54 -29.06 19.10 17.39
CA LYS A 54 -29.22 19.01 18.85
C LYS A 54 -29.06 20.34 19.63
N PRO A 55 -29.23 21.56 19.08
CA PRO A 55 -29.56 22.69 19.91
C PRO A 55 -31.09 22.68 20.15
N ASP A 56 -31.48 22.98 21.38
CA ASP A 56 -32.86 23.28 21.82
C ASP A 56 -33.66 22.14 22.50
N ASP A 57 -33.02 21.19 23.20
CA ASP A 57 -33.69 20.29 24.16
C ASP A 57 -32.88 20.10 25.47
N GLU A 58 -32.13 21.11 25.90
CA GLU A 58 -31.57 21.19 27.26
C GLU A 58 -31.90 22.58 27.83
N GLU A 59 -33.00 22.64 28.61
CA GLU A 59 -33.35 23.72 29.56
C GLU A 59 -32.30 23.84 30.69
#